data_AF-A0A2H0CQM1-F1
#
_entry.id   AF-A0A2H0CQM1-F1
#
_cell.length_a   1.000
_cell.length_b   1.000
_cell.length_c   1.000
_cell.angle_alpha   90.00
_cell.angle_beta   90.00
_cell.angle_gamma   90.00
#
_symmetry.space_group_name_H-M   'P 1'
#
loop_
_entity.id
_entity.type
_entity.pdbx_description
1 polymer ?
#
loop_
_entity_poly.entity_id
_entity_poly.type
_entity_poly.pdbx_seq_one_letter_code
_entity_poly.pdbx_strand_id
1 'polypeptide(L)'
;MKTLKVFAGLFVLVWVSMGQVPGAGAGALLQDLENQLMCKCDDKCGKVLINCTCATSDKTRAKFSKMLESGLTVEQIVKMQVDEYGETILSAPTKFGFNLTAWMTPFVALVAGGFGVRKVLQAWVGKKTGSGSEETPVAEPKISEKYSKRLKDELDGIEL
;
A
#
# COMPACT_ATOMS: atom_id res chain seq x y z
N MET A 1 13.66 24.38 12.40
CA MET A 1 14.50 23.76 13.45
C MET A 1 13.72 23.12 14.59
N LYS A 2 12.65 23.75 15.13
CA LYS A 2 11.77 23.13 16.15
C LYS A 2 11.05 21.86 15.65
N THR A 3 10.55 21.87 14.42
CA THR A 3 9.87 20.73 13.79
C THR A 3 10.78 19.51 13.61
N LEU A 4 12.05 19.73 13.23
CA LEU A 4 13.04 18.66 13.04
C LEU A 4 13.39 17.91 14.35
N LYS A 5 13.44 18.63 15.47
CA LYS A 5 13.67 18.05 16.81
C LYS A 5 12.46 17.26 17.32
N VAL A 6 11.25 17.70 16.98
CA VAL A 6 10.00 16.98 17.31
C VAL A 6 9.92 15.67 16.53
N PHE A 7 10.22 15.68 15.22
CA PHE A 7 10.26 14.46 14.42
C PHE A 7 11.34 13.47 14.88
N ALA A 8 12.54 13.97 15.25
CA ALA A 8 13.60 13.11 15.78
C ALA A 8 13.24 12.48 17.14
N GLY A 9 12.59 13.23 18.03
CA GLY A 9 12.11 12.71 19.32
C GLY A 9 11.01 11.66 19.17
N LEU A 10 10.10 11.86 18.21
CA LEU A 10 9.03 10.91 17.89
C LEU A 10 9.59 9.62 17.28
N PHE A 11 10.63 9.72 16.45
CA PHE A 11 11.32 8.56 15.86
C PHE A 11 12.06 7.72 16.91
N VAL A 12 12.71 8.36 17.88
CA VAL A 12 13.41 7.66 18.98
C VAL A 12 12.42 6.99 19.94
N LEU A 13 11.30 7.65 20.27
CA LEU A 13 10.24 7.06 21.09
C LEU A 13 9.60 5.83 20.42
N VAL A 14 9.37 5.89 19.11
CA VAL A 14 8.86 4.74 18.33
C VAL A 14 9.89 3.61 18.28
N TRP A 15 11.19 3.90 18.20
CA TRP A 15 12.25 2.89 18.14
C TRP A 15 12.42 2.12 19.47
N VAL A 16 12.27 2.81 20.61
CA VAL A 16 12.38 2.20 21.94
C VAL A 16 11.20 1.26 22.24
N SER A 17 10.02 1.51 21.67
CA SER A 17 8.83 0.65 21.87
C SER A 17 8.89 -0.70 21.11
N MET A 18 9.78 -0.87 20.14
CA MET A 18 9.89 -2.11 19.36
C MET A 18 10.70 -3.23 20.04
N GLY A 19 11.40 -2.94 21.14
CA GLY A 19 12.49 -3.79 21.65
C GLY A 19 12.13 -4.99 22.53
N GLN A 20 10.84 -5.23 22.84
CA GLN A 20 10.46 -6.30 23.78
C GLN A 20 9.45 -7.26 23.16
N VAL A 21 9.93 -8.21 22.36
CA VAL A 21 9.14 -9.39 21.96
C VAL A 21 9.28 -10.42 23.10
N PRO A 22 8.20 -10.74 23.84
CA PRO A 22 8.26 -11.81 24.83
C PRO A 22 8.56 -13.14 24.15
N GLY A 23 9.41 -13.96 24.78
CA GLY A 23 9.74 -15.29 24.29
C GLY A 23 8.49 -16.15 24.12
N ALA A 24 8.17 -16.51 22.88
CA ALA A 24 7.04 -17.36 22.58
C ALA A 24 7.31 -18.79 23.06
N GLY A 25 6.30 -19.43 23.64
CA GLY A 25 6.41 -20.82 24.10
C GLY A 25 6.60 -21.80 22.94
N ALA A 26 7.26 -22.93 23.19
CA ALA A 26 7.60 -23.92 22.17
C ALA A 26 6.40 -24.39 21.33
N GLY A 27 5.21 -24.49 21.91
CA GLY A 27 3.98 -24.82 21.17
C GLY A 27 3.56 -23.75 20.16
N ALA A 28 3.72 -22.47 20.51
CA ALA A 28 3.41 -21.36 19.62
C ALA A 28 4.43 -21.27 18.47
N LEU A 29 5.71 -21.54 18.75
CA LEU A 29 6.76 -21.60 17.73
C LEU A 29 6.54 -22.74 16.73
N LEU A 30 6.12 -23.90 17.23
CA LEU A 30 5.79 -25.05 16.38
C LEU A 30 4.57 -24.75 15.50
N GLN A 31 3.53 -24.17 16.07
CA GLN A 31 2.36 -23.76 15.29
C GLN A 31 2.69 -22.72 14.22
N ASP A 32 3.63 -21.81 14.50
CA ASP A 32 4.13 -20.84 13.52
C ASP A 32 4.86 -21.52 12.35
N LEU A 33 5.73 -22.49 12.64
CA LEU A 33 6.37 -23.33 11.60
C LEU A 33 5.34 -24.08 10.76
N GLU A 34 4.33 -24.66 11.39
CA GLU A 34 3.26 -25.37 10.70
C GLU A 34 2.43 -24.46 9.77
N ASN A 35 2.29 -23.19 10.13
CA ASN A 35 1.61 -22.19 9.29
C ASN A 35 2.47 -21.71 8.12
N GLN A 36 3.79 -21.62 8.29
CA GLN A 36 4.70 -21.08 7.28
C GLN A 36 5.12 -22.12 6.23
N LEU A 37 4.96 -23.42 6.51
CA LEU A 37 5.46 -24.51 5.66
C LEU A 37 4.33 -25.39 5.10
N MET A 38 4.52 -25.93 3.90
CA MET A 38 3.64 -26.90 3.25
C MET A 38 4.06 -28.33 3.56
N CYS A 39 3.11 -29.28 3.61
CA CYS A 39 3.46 -30.70 3.72
C CYS A 39 4.01 -31.22 2.39
N LYS A 40 5.23 -31.77 2.40
CA LYS A 40 5.81 -32.55 1.31
C LYS A 40 5.50 -34.04 1.50
N CYS A 41 4.22 -34.38 1.48
CA CYS A 41 3.79 -35.76 1.51
C CYS A 41 3.70 -36.31 0.07
N ASP A 42 4.08 -37.57 -0.13
CA ASP A 42 4.13 -38.22 -1.45
C ASP A 42 2.75 -38.25 -2.16
N ASP A 43 1.68 -38.23 -1.36
CA ASP A 43 0.28 -38.23 -1.82
C ASP A 43 -0.18 -36.90 -2.47
N LYS A 44 0.73 -35.93 -2.71
CA LYS A 44 0.45 -34.61 -3.31
C LYS A 44 -0.71 -33.86 -2.66
N CYS A 45 -0.80 -33.95 -1.33
CA CYS A 45 -1.83 -33.32 -0.52
C CYS A 45 -1.94 -31.80 -0.73
N GLY A 46 -0.83 -31.11 -0.98
CA GLY A 46 -0.81 -29.67 -1.30
C GLY A 46 -1.30 -28.75 -0.15
N LYS A 47 -1.46 -29.28 1.06
CA LYS A 47 -1.93 -28.53 2.23
C LYS A 47 -0.75 -27.92 2.99
N VAL A 48 -1.05 -26.80 3.64
CA VAL A 48 -0.18 -26.21 4.68
C VAL A 48 -0.04 -27.24 5.81
N LEU A 49 1.16 -27.32 6.41
CA LEU A 49 1.50 -28.36 7.39
C LEU A 49 0.49 -28.38 8.54
N ILE A 50 0.05 -27.22 9.02
CA ILE A 50 -0.96 -27.10 10.09
C ILE A 50 -2.30 -27.81 9.78
N ASN A 51 -2.67 -27.86 8.50
CA ASN A 51 -3.94 -28.44 8.04
C ASN A 51 -3.76 -29.89 7.55
N CYS A 52 -2.58 -30.47 7.71
CA CYS A 52 -2.24 -31.81 7.25
C CYS A 52 -2.19 -32.80 8.42
N THR A 53 -2.76 -33.99 8.23
CA THR A 53 -2.86 -35.07 9.24
C THR A 53 -2.31 -36.40 8.71
N CYS A 54 -1.28 -36.35 7.85
CA CYS A 54 -0.64 -37.54 7.30
C CYS A 54 0.55 -37.99 8.16
N ALA A 55 1.01 -39.22 7.98
CA ALA A 55 2.17 -39.74 8.70
C ALA A 55 3.45 -38.90 8.48
N THR A 56 3.62 -38.31 7.30
CA THR A 56 4.75 -37.42 7.00
C THR A 56 4.65 -36.09 7.73
N SER A 57 3.46 -35.51 7.87
CA SER A 57 3.29 -34.28 8.67
C SER A 57 3.61 -34.53 10.13
N ASP A 58 3.21 -35.67 10.69
CA ASP A 58 3.47 -35.99 12.10
C ASP A 58 4.96 -36.19 12.38
N LYS A 59 5.68 -36.86 11.47
CA LYS A 59 7.14 -36.96 11.52
C LYS A 59 7.82 -35.59 11.41
N THR A 60 7.30 -34.73 10.54
CA THR A 60 7.85 -33.38 10.32
C THR A 60 7.65 -32.50 11.57
N ARG A 61 6.46 -32.57 12.20
CA ARG A 61 6.19 -31.91 13.48
C ARG A 61 7.16 -32.35 14.57
N ALA A 62 7.35 -33.66 14.74
CA ALA A 62 8.29 -34.19 15.71
C ALA A 62 9.74 -33.76 15.45
N LYS A 63 10.14 -33.64 14.17
CA LYS A 63 11.47 -33.09 13.78
C LYS A 63 11.59 -31.63 14.20
N PHE A 64 10.57 -30.81 13.90
CA PHE A 64 10.57 -29.39 14.25
C PHE A 64 10.49 -29.14 15.75
N SER A 65 9.72 -29.93 16.51
CA SER A 65 9.72 -29.87 17.98
C SER A 65 11.13 -30.05 18.53
N LYS A 66 11.87 -31.09 18.07
CA LYS A 66 13.24 -31.34 18.51
C LYS A 66 14.21 -30.22 18.13
N MET A 67 14.04 -29.63 16.95
CA MET A 67 14.85 -28.48 16.53
C MET A 67 14.61 -27.26 17.43
N LEU A 68 13.34 -26.96 17.74
CA LEU A 68 12.99 -25.88 18.66
C LEU A 68 13.52 -26.14 20.08
N GLU A 69 13.41 -27.38 20.56
CA GLU A 69 13.98 -27.80 21.86
C GLU A 69 15.51 -27.67 21.91
N SER A 70 16.19 -27.83 20.76
CA SER A 70 17.64 -27.62 20.65
C SER A 70 18.06 -26.14 20.64
N GLY A 71 17.10 -25.20 20.67
CA GLY A 71 17.35 -23.76 20.71
C GLY A 71 17.40 -23.08 19.34
N LEU A 72 17.07 -23.78 18.25
CA LEU A 72 16.91 -23.17 16.94
C LEU A 72 15.67 -22.28 16.91
N THR A 73 15.76 -21.14 16.21
CA THR A 73 14.61 -20.24 16.01
C THR A 73 13.74 -20.69 14.83
N VAL A 74 12.51 -20.21 14.78
CA VAL A 74 11.57 -20.49 13.68
C VAL A 74 12.16 -20.08 12.34
N GLU A 75 12.76 -18.90 12.26
CA GLU A 75 13.34 -18.35 11.03
C GLU A 75 14.52 -19.19 10.55
N GLN A 76 15.33 -19.72 11.47
CA GLN A 76 16.45 -20.61 11.14
C GLN A 76 15.93 -21.92 10.54
N ILE A 77 14.91 -22.52 11.15
CA ILE A 77 14.31 -23.77 10.66
C ILE A 77 13.64 -23.57 9.30
N VAL A 78 12.88 -22.48 9.12
CA VAL A 78 12.28 -22.13 7.83
C VAL A 78 13.35 -21.94 6.77
N LYS A 79 14.42 -21.22 7.09
CA LYS A 79 15.54 -21.01 6.16
C LYS A 79 16.19 -22.33 5.74
N MET A 80 16.49 -23.22 6.69
CA MET A 80 17.03 -24.55 6.37
C MET A 80 16.10 -25.32 5.44
N GLN A 81 14.79 -25.25 5.69
CA GLN A 81 13.80 -25.94 4.87
C GLN A 81 13.66 -25.34 3.47
N VAL A 82 13.78 -24.02 3.32
CA VAL A 82 13.81 -23.34 2.02
C VAL A 82 15.10 -23.65 1.28
N ASP A 83 16.24 -23.72 1.96
CA ASP A 83 17.51 -24.08 1.35
C ASP A 83 17.50 -25.53 0.84
N GLU A 84 16.77 -26.44 1.50
CA GLU A 84 16.62 -27.86 1.09
C GLU A 84 15.56 -28.08 0.00
N TYR A 85 14.37 -27.47 0.10
CA TYR A 85 13.22 -27.74 -0.76
C TYR A 85 12.85 -26.59 -1.71
N GLY A 86 13.58 -25.48 -1.67
CA GLY A 86 13.29 -24.24 -2.38
C GLY A 86 12.08 -23.48 -1.81
N GLU A 87 11.74 -22.34 -2.42
CA GLU A 87 10.62 -21.50 -1.98
C GLU A 87 9.25 -22.18 -2.09
N THR A 88 9.15 -23.30 -2.82
CA THR A 88 7.91 -24.09 -2.96
C THR A 88 7.46 -24.78 -1.66
N ILE A 89 8.30 -24.78 -0.63
CA ILE A 89 7.91 -25.28 0.69
C ILE A 89 7.13 -24.25 1.49
N LEU A 90 7.27 -22.96 1.18
CA LEU A 90 6.60 -21.92 1.94
C LEU A 90 5.12 -21.88 1.59
N SER A 91 4.28 -21.73 2.61
CA SER A 91 2.84 -21.54 2.43
C SER A 91 2.51 -20.18 1.81
N ALA A 92 3.41 -19.21 1.95
CA ALA A 92 3.32 -17.88 1.38
C ALA A 92 4.63 -17.49 0.68
N PRO A 93 4.57 -16.73 -0.41
CA PRO A 93 5.77 -16.33 -1.13
C PRO A 93 6.64 -15.40 -0.26
N THR A 94 7.96 -15.49 -0.43
CA THR A 94 8.94 -14.77 0.41
C THR A 94 8.74 -13.25 0.32
N LYS A 95 8.85 -12.51 1.43
CA LYS A 95 8.69 -11.04 1.40
C LYS A 95 9.92 -10.28 0.89
N PHE A 96 10.80 -10.94 0.16
CA PHE A 96 12.06 -10.39 -0.33
C PHE A 96 12.17 -10.53 -1.85
N GLY A 97 13.09 -9.78 -2.46
CA GLY A 97 13.37 -9.86 -3.89
C GLY A 97 12.21 -9.40 -4.78
N PHE A 98 11.94 -10.15 -5.85
CA PHE A 98 10.93 -9.79 -6.85
C PHE A 98 9.51 -9.76 -6.26
N ASN A 99 9.18 -10.64 -5.30
CA ASN A 99 7.85 -10.67 -4.72
C ASN A 99 7.52 -9.36 -3.97
N LEU A 100 8.52 -8.68 -3.38
CA LEU A 100 8.31 -7.39 -2.74
C LEU A 100 7.90 -6.29 -3.73
N THR A 101 8.37 -6.36 -4.99
CA THR A 101 7.99 -5.38 -6.02
C THR A 101 6.50 -5.47 -6.34
N ALA A 102 5.90 -6.67 -6.35
CA ALA A 102 4.46 -6.85 -6.56
C ALA A 102 3.64 -6.14 -5.46
N TRP A 103 4.11 -6.16 -4.22
CA TRP A 103 3.46 -5.48 -3.09
C TRP A 103 3.67 -3.96 -3.09
N MET A 104 4.84 -3.47 -3.55
CA MET A 104 5.14 -2.03 -3.58
C MET A 104 4.58 -1.31 -4.81
N THR A 105 4.44 -2.02 -5.93
CA THR A 105 3.93 -1.49 -7.21
C THR A 105 2.63 -0.69 -7.08
N PRO A 106 1.56 -1.15 -6.39
CA PRO A 106 0.32 -0.38 -6.30
C PRO A 106 0.53 1.00 -5.66
N PHE A 107 1.34 1.10 -4.61
CA PHE A 107 1.63 2.36 -3.95
C PHE A 107 2.47 3.28 -4.84
N VAL A 108 3.50 2.74 -5.49
CA VAL A 108 4.34 3.49 -6.42
C VAL A 108 3.52 4.02 -7.60
N ALA A 109 2.65 3.18 -8.17
CA ALA A 109 1.77 3.55 -9.28
C ALA A 109 0.80 4.67 -8.89
N LEU A 110 0.21 4.61 -7.69
CA LEU A 110 -0.67 5.67 -7.19
C LEU A 110 0.06 6.99 -7.00
N VAL A 111 1.25 6.97 -6.39
CA VAL A 111 2.06 8.19 -6.19
C VAL A 111 2.49 8.78 -7.54
N ALA A 112 2.99 7.95 -8.44
CA ALA A 112 3.41 8.38 -9.78
C ALA A 112 2.22 8.94 -10.58
N GLY A 113 1.08 8.26 -10.57
CA GLY A 113 -0.15 8.71 -11.22
C GLY A 113 -0.66 10.03 -10.66
N GLY A 114 -0.73 10.17 -9.34
CA GLY A 114 -1.13 11.42 -8.67
C GLY A 114 -0.20 12.58 -9.00
N PHE A 115 1.11 12.35 -9.03
CA PHE A 115 2.08 13.35 -9.44
C PHE A 115 1.93 13.74 -10.92
N GLY A 116 1.68 12.77 -11.80
CA GLY A 116 1.39 13.00 -13.22
C GLY A 116 0.18 13.90 -13.42
N VAL A 117 -0.95 13.59 -12.77
CA VAL A 117 -2.18 14.41 -12.82
C VAL A 117 -1.89 15.83 -12.34
N ARG A 118 -1.19 15.98 -11.20
CA ARG A 118 -0.82 17.31 -10.67
C ARG A 118 -0.02 18.13 -11.69
N LYS A 119 0.97 17.53 -12.35
CA LYS A 119 1.79 18.21 -13.36
C LYS A 119 0.97 18.64 -14.57
N VAL A 120 0.06 17.78 -15.05
CA VAL A 120 -0.85 18.11 -16.16
C VAL A 120 -1.75 19.29 -15.78
N LEU A 121 -2.36 19.26 -14.59
CA LEU A 121 -3.19 20.36 -14.10
C LEU A 121 -2.41 21.67 -13.97
N GLN A 122 -1.18 21.64 -13.45
CA GLN A 122 -0.32 22.82 -13.37
C GLN A 122 0.04 23.38 -14.75
N ALA A 123 0.31 22.52 -15.74
CA ALA A 123 0.59 22.94 -17.11
C ALA A 123 -0.63 23.59 -17.78
N TRP A 124 -1.85 23.10 -17.50
CA TRP A 124 -3.08 23.63 -18.06
C TRP A 124 -3.53 24.93 -17.38
N VAL A 125 -3.38 25.03 -16.06
CA VAL A 125 -3.77 26.22 -15.28
C VAL A 125 -2.72 27.33 -15.39
N GLY A 126 -1.42 27.00 -15.37
CA GLY A 126 -0.33 27.99 -15.49
C GLY A 126 -0.30 28.72 -16.83
N LYS A 127 -0.93 28.16 -17.87
CA LYS A 127 -1.10 28.80 -19.18
C LYS A 127 -2.14 29.93 -19.18
N LYS A 128 -2.92 30.10 -18.10
CA LYS A 128 -3.86 31.24 -17.93
C LYS A 128 -3.29 32.45 -17.19
N THR A 129 -2.10 32.37 -16.59
CA THR A 129 -1.52 33.51 -15.85
C THR A 129 -0.52 34.33 -16.70
N GLY A 130 -0.56 34.15 -18.01
CA GLY A 130 0.19 34.96 -18.99
C GLY A 130 -0.69 35.86 -19.86
N SER A 131 -1.95 36.09 -19.50
CA SER A 131 -2.71 37.25 -19.98
C SER A 131 -2.87 38.17 -18.79
N GLY A 132 -2.31 39.37 -18.93
CA GLY A 132 -2.19 40.34 -17.86
C GLY A 132 -3.50 40.62 -17.13
N SER A 133 -3.30 41.04 -15.89
CA SER A 133 -4.14 42.03 -15.24
C SER A 133 -4.31 43.24 -16.17
N GLU A 134 -5.26 43.17 -17.10
CA GLU A 134 -6.08 44.33 -17.41
C GLU A 134 -7.33 44.19 -16.55
N GLU A 135 -7.56 45.18 -15.69
CA GLU A 135 -8.93 45.52 -15.34
C GLU A 135 -9.69 45.68 -16.65
N THR A 136 -10.49 44.69 -17.03
CA THR A 136 -11.53 44.91 -18.01
C THR A 136 -12.43 45.98 -17.39
N PRO A 137 -12.50 47.22 -17.91
CA PRO A 137 -13.62 48.07 -17.58
C PRO A 137 -14.83 47.28 -18.03
N VAL A 138 -15.82 47.08 -17.15
CA VAL A 138 -17.11 46.50 -17.53
C VAL A 138 -17.63 47.33 -18.69
N ALA A 139 -17.38 46.86 -19.91
CA ALA A 139 -17.94 47.44 -21.10
C ALA A 139 -19.42 47.09 -21.04
N GLU A 140 -20.24 48.09 -20.69
CA GLU A 140 -21.67 48.01 -20.94
C GLU A 140 -21.86 47.43 -22.35
N PRO A 141 -22.69 46.38 -22.50
CA PRO A 141 -23.00 45.89 -23.82
C PRO A 141 -23.58 47.07 -24.59
N LYS A 142 -22.90 47.54 -25.65
CA LYS A 142 -23.50 48.48 -26.60
C LYS A 142 -24.63 47.75 -27.31
N ILE A 143 -25.78 47.71 -26.64
CA ILE A 143 -27.04 47.25 -27.19
C ILE A 143 -27.28 48.10 -28.43
N SER A 144 -27.35 47.47 -29.60
CA SER A 144 -27.59 48.21 -30.84
C SER A 144 -28.87 49.03 -30.69
N GLU A 145 -28.87 50.28 -31.18
CA GLU A 145 -29.99 51.22 -31.01
C GLU A 145 -31.35 50.58 -31.39
N LYS A 146 -31.33 49.70 -32.40
CA LYS A 146 -32.46 48.88 -32.83
C LYS A 146 -33.08 48.02 -31.72
N TYR A 147 -32.27 47.39 -30.87
CA TYR A 147 -32.74 46.57 -29.74
C TYR A 147 -33.30 47.45 -28.62
N SER A 148 -32.64 48.58 -28.34
CA SER A 148 -33.15 49.53 -27.34
C SER A 148 -34.50 50.12 -27.71
N LYS A 149 -34.75 50.33 -29.01
CA LYS A 149 -36.04 50.82 -29.53
C LYS A 149 -37.14 49.76 -29.43
N ARG A 150 -36.82 48.50 -29.76
CA ARG A 150 -37.75 47.36 -29.62
C ARG A 150 -38.18 47.13 -28.17
N LEU A 151 -37.26 47.24 -27.22
CA LEU A 151 -37.61 47.10 -25.79
C LEU A 151 -38.56 48.22 -25.32
N LYS A 152 -38.38 49.46 -25.80
CA LYS A 152 -39.29 50.56 -25.45
C LYS A 152 -40.69 50.35 -26.03
N ASP A 153 -40.79 49.96 -27.30
CA ASP A 153 -42.09 49.65 -27.94
C ASP A 153 -42.83 48.52 -27.20
N GLU A 154 -42.13 47.49 -26.71
CA GLU A 154 -42.77 46.43 -25.93
C GLU A 154 -43.16 46.89 -24.52
N LEU A 155 -42.36 47.73 -23.88
CA LEU A 155 -42.68 48.23 -22.54
C LEU A 155 -43.91 49.14 -22.57
N ASP A 156 -44.00 50.06 -23.54
CA ASP A 156 -45.18 50.93 -23.72
C ASP A 156 -46.44 50.12 -24.07
N GLY A 157 -46.29 48.95 -24.71
CA GLY A 157 -47.38 48.03 -25.00
C GLY A 157 -47.87 47.18 -23.82
N ILE A 158 -47.09 47.10 -22.74
CA ILE A 158 -47.43 46.38 -21.50
C ILE A 158 -48.03 47.33 -20.45
N GLU A 159 -47.76 48.63 -20.54
CA GLU A 159 -48.29 49.66 -19.62
C GLU A 159 -49.67 50.23 -20.03
N LEU A 160 -50.37 49.60 -20.98
CA LEU A 160 -51.76 49.88 -21.38
C LEU A 160 -52.69 48.71 -21.04
#